data_AF-D8RMG0-F1
#
_entry.id   AF-D8RMG0-F1
#
_cell.length_a   1.000
_cell.length_b   1.000
_cell.length_c   1.000
_cell.angle_alpha   90.00
_cell.angle_beta   90.00
_cell.angle_gamma   90.00
#
_symmetry.space_group_name_H-M   'P 1'
#
loop_
_entity.id
_entity.type
_entity.pdbx_description
1 polymer ?
#
loop_
_entity_poly.entity_id
_entity_poly.type
_entity_poly.pdbx_seq_one_letter_code
_entity_poly.pdbx_strand_id
1 'polypeptide(L)' 'CQVEGCKTDLSSAKDYHRRHKVCAMHSKSAKVSVNNIEQRFCQQCSRFHVLSEFD' A
#
# COMPACT_ATOMS: atom_id res chain seq x y z
N CYS A 1 1.37 -3.37 8.07
CA CYS A 1 1.10 -3.01 6.65
C CYS A 1 1.00 -4.29 5.84
N GLN A 2 0.21 -4.35 4.77
CA GLN A 2 0.04 -5.57 3.96
C GLN A 2 1.13 -5.80 2.90
N VAL A 3 2.06 -4.85 2.73
CA VAL A 3 3.21 -4.99 1.84
C VAL A 3 4.17 -6.03 2.40
N GLU A 4 4.67 -6.89 1.53
CA GLU A 4 5.59 -7.96 1.90
C GLU A 4 6.90 -7.40 2.47
N GLY A 5 7.39 -8.03 3.55
CA GLY A 5 8.54 -7.54 4.31
C GLY A 5 8.28 -6.29 5.17
N CYS A 6 7.10 -5.66 5.07
CA CYS A 6 6.78 -4.47 5.85
C CYS A 6 6.24 -4.81 7.26
N LYS A 7 7.04 -4.54 8.28
CA LYS A 7 6.67 -4.73 9.70
C LYS A 7 6.09 -3.47 10.36
N THR A 8 5.75 -2.44 9.59
CA THR A 8 5.16 -1.22 10.16
C THR A 8 3.82 -1.53 10.83
N ASP A 9 3.77 -1.34 12.14
CA ASP A 9 2.55 -1.40 12.92
C ASP A 9 1.60 -0.29 12.47
N LEU A 10 0.33 -0.65 12.32
CA LEU A 10 -0.71 0.29 11.93
C LEU A 10 -1.63 0.64 13.10
N SER A 11 -1.47 0.05 14.28
CA SER A 11 -2.39 0.24 15.41
C SER A 11 -2.54 1.72 15.78
N SER A 12 -1.43 2.46 15.80
CA SER A 12 -1.37 3.91 16.03
C SER A 12 -1.40 4.78 14.76
N ALA A 13 -1.59 4.20 13.58
CA ALA A 13 -1.65 4.95 12.33
C ALA A 13 -2.99 5.69 12.18
N LYS A 14 -3.01 6.73 11.33
CA LYS A 14 -4.26 7.43 10.95
C LYS A 14 -5.27 6.43 10.38
N ASP A 15 -6.56 6.68 10.62
CA ASP A 15 -7.66 5.78 10.25
C ASP A 15 -7.58 5.29 8.80
N TYR A 16 -7.31 6.20 7.87
CA TYR A 16 -7.07 5.89 6.46
C TYR A 16 -6.07 4.76 6.23
N HIS A 17 -4.87 4.86 6.83
CA HIS A 17 -3.81 3.88 6.71
C HIS A 17 -4.20 2.52 7.31
N ARG A 18 -4.95 2.54 8.42
CA ARG A 18 -5.47 1.32 9.07
C ARG A 18 -6.50 0.63 8.21
N ARG A 19 -7.49 1.38 7.73
CA ARG A 19 -8.58 0.88 6.88
C ARG A 19 -8.06 0.23 5.60
N HIS A 20 -7.07 0.85 4.95
CA HIS A 20 -6.47 0.35 3.71
C HIS A 20 -5.25 -0.57 3.95
N LYS A 21 -4.93 -0.87 5.21
CA LYS A 21 -3.80 -1.72 5.64
C LYS A 21 -2.46 -1.33 4.99
N VAL A 22 -2.25 -0.04 4.75
CA VAL A 22 -1.07 0.52 4.07
C VAL A 22 -0.41 1.57 4.96
N CYS A 23 0.92 1.55 5.12
CA CYS A 23 1.61 2.59 5.90
C CYS A 23 1.84 3.86 5.07
N ALA A 24 2.18 4.97 5.73
CA ALA A 24 2.38 6.26 5.07
C ALA A 24 3.50 6.28 4.02
N MET A 25 4.50 5.40 4.16
CA MET A 25 5.55 5.22 3.15
C MET A 25 4.99 4.49 1.92
N HIS A 26 4.33 3.35 2.11
CA HIS A 26 3.83 2.53 1.01
C HIS A 26 2.62 3.12 0.29
N SER A 27 1.85 4.02 0.91
CA SER A 27 0.78 4.76 0.22
C SER A 27 1.32 5.77 -0.79
N LYS A 28 2.61 6.09 -0.73
CA LYS A 28 3.31 7.01 -1.64
C LYS A 28 4.37 6.31 -2.50
N SER A 29 4.66 5.03 -2.24
CA SER A 29 5.66 4.29 -3.00
C SER A 29 5.18 4.06 -4.43
N ALA A 30 6.08 4.21 -5.40
CA ALA A 30 5.81 3.92 -6.81
C ALA A 30 5.66 2.41 -7.07
N LYS A 31 6.24 1.57 -6.22
CA LYS A 31 6.23 0.11 -6.35
C LYS A 31 6.32 -0.57 -4.99
N VAL A 32 5.53 -1.62 -4.80
CA VAL A 32 5.54 -2.50 -3.63
C VAL A 32 5.22 -3.92 -4.03
N SER A 33 5.61 -4.89 -3.23
CA SER A 33 5.20 -6.30 -3.39
C SER A 33 4.05 -6.61 -2.44
N VAL A 34 2.92 -7.06 -2.97
CA VAL A 34 1.77 -7.53 -2.19
C VAL A 34 1.34 -8.87 -2.80
N ASN A 35 1.26 -9.93 -1.99
CA ASN A 35 0.98 -11.29 -2.45
C ASN A 35 1.91 -11.76 -3.60
N ASN A 36 3.22 -11.47 -3.53
CA ASN A 36 4.21 -11.75 -4.58
C ASN A 36 3.96 -11.07 -5.93
N ILE A 37 3.10 -10.06 -6.00
CA ILE A 37 2.82 -9.28 -7.21
C ILE A 37 3.32 -7.85 -7.00
N GLU A 38 3.98 -7.29 -8.01
CA GLU A 38 4.38 -5.88 -8.02
C GLU A 38 3.17 -4.99 -8.28
N GLN A 39 2.86 -4.16 -7.29
CA GLN A 39 1.69 -3.30 -7.28
C GLN A 39 2.06 -1.89 -6.82
N ARG A 40 1.15 -0.94 -7.03
CA ARG A 40 1.22 0.42 -6.51
C ARG A 40 -0.11 0.80 -5.90
N PHE A 41 -0.07 1.55 -4.80
CA PHE A 41 -1.27 2.06 -4.15
C PHE A 41 -1.80 3.28 -4.91
N CYS A 42 -3.01 3.19 -5.45
CA CYS A 42 -3.70 4.31 -6.06
C CYS A 42 -4.40 5.13 -4.97
N GLN A 43 -4.03 6.41 -4.83
CA GLN A 43 -4.64 7.30 -3.83
C GLN A 43 -6.09 7.66 -4.15
N GLN A 44 -6.45 7.73 -5.45
CA GLN A 44 -7.81 8.03 -5.89
C GLN A 44 -8.76 6.86 -5.58
N CYS A 45 -8.35 5.64 -5.91
CA CYS A 45 -9.15 4.43 -5.68
C CYS A 45 -9.01 3.88 -4.25
N SER A 46 -7.97 4.31 -3.53
CA SER A 46 -7.56 3.77 -2.23
C SER A 46 -7.39 2.24 -2.22
N ARG A 47 -6.77 1.72 -3.29
CA ARG A 47 -6.54 0.29 -3.56
C ARG A 47 -5.17 0.05 -4.21
N PHE A 48 -4.67 -1.18 -4.10
CA PHE A 48 -3.49 -1.62 -4.83
C PHE A 48 -3.89 -2.09 -6.23
N HIS A 49 -3.17 -1.60 -7.22
CA HIS A 49 -3.30 -1.94 -8.64
C HIS A 49 -1.95 -2.46 -9.13
N VAL A 50 -1.96 -3.34 -10.14
CA VAL A 50 -0.68 -3.75 -10.74
C VAL A 50 -0.02 -2.56 -11.41
N LEU A 51 1.30 -2.57 -11.52
CA LEU A 51 2.03 -1.42 -12.08
C LEU A 51 1.57 -1.06 -13.50
N SER A 52 1.20 -2.04 -14.31
CA SER A 52 0.71 -1.85 -15.68
C SER A 52 -0.60 -1.06 -15.78
N GLU A 53 -1.33 -0.87 -14.68
CA GLU A 53 -2.55 -0.04 -14.64
C GLU A 53 -2.25 1.45 -14.38
N PHE A 54 -1.00 1.80 -14.08
CA PHE A 54 -0.56 3.18 -13.92
C PHE A 54 0.20 3.59 -15.18
N ASP A 55 -0.46 4.37 -16.04
CA ASP A 55 0.18 5.15 -17.11
C ASP A 55 1.05 6.29 -16.53
#